data_AF-A0A3M0DTB7-F1
#
_entry.id   AF-A0A3M0DTB7-F1
#
_cell.length_a   1.000
_cell.length_b   1.000
_cell.length_c   1.000
_cell.angle_alpha   90.00
_cell.angle_beta   90.00
_cell.angle_gamma   90.00
#
_symmetry.space_group_name_H-M   'P 1'
#
loop_
_entity.id
_entity.type
_entity.pdbx_description
1 polymer ?
#
loop_
_entity_poly.entity_id
_entity_poly.type
_entity_poly.pdbx_seq_one_letter_code
_entity_poly.pdbx_strand_id
1 'polypeptide(L)'
;MTTKPELRTGAHLLPGLAAVVLFVVMAAAILQASFGDPQGFGPDAPITASIGYAMFNLDMGAIPGEGMLVAFEIIDIVLVAALVAAVMLARREHEGSVVALLADGGREVRDKLTDGESEERRSSDGRPQADQGGDR
;
A
#
# COMPACT_ATOMS: atom_id res chain seq x y z
N MET A 1 10.37 33.85 -45.93
CA MET A 1 10.32 32.61 -46.73
C MET A 1 10.52 31.46 -45.77
N THR A 2 9.51 30.62 -45.55
CA THR A 2 9.61 29.46 -44.66
C THR A 2 9.84 28.22 -45.51
N THR A 3 11.00 27.59 -45.33
CA THR A 3 11.38 26.37 -46.03
C THR A 3 10.39 25.26 -45.69
N LYS A 4 9.89 24.57 -46.71
CA LYS A 4 8.93 23.48 -46.55
C LYS A 4 9.64 22.28 -45.90
N PRO A 5 9.09 21.65 -44.84
CA PRO A 5 9.73 20.50 -44.23
C PRO A 5 9.73 19.32 -45.21
N GLU A 6 10.93 18.79 -45.50
CA GLU A 6 11.11 17.59 -46.32
C GLU A 6 11.34 16.38 -45.42
N LEU A 7 10.62 15.30 -45.72
CA LEU A 7 10.79 14.04 -45.01
C LEU A 7 12.14 13.45 -45.39
N ARG A 8 13.01 13.23 -44.39
CA ARG A 8 14.28 12.54 -44.61
C ARG A 8 13.97 11.08 -44.92
N THR A 9 14.01 10.70 -46.18
CA THR A 9 13.85 9.31 -46.64
C THR A 9 15.22 8.73 -46.96
N GLY A 10 15.61 7.65 -46.27
CA GLY A 10 16.95 7.06 -46.39
C GLY A 10 17.11 5.80 -45.54
N ALA A 11 18.34 5.26 -45.44
CA ALA A 11 18.64 4.01 -44.75
C ALA A 11 18.25 4.00 -43.24
N HIS A 12 18.07 5.17 -42.64
CA HIS A 12 17.55 5.32 -41.27
C HIS A 12 16.06 4.96 -41.13
N LEU A 13 15.33 4.76 -42.23
CA LEU A 13 13.97 4.21 -42.20
C LEU A 13 13.94 2.68 -42.16
N LEU A 14 15.08 2.02 -42.41
CA LEU A 14 15.20 0.56 -42.42
C LEU A 14 14.79 -0.07 -41.06
N PRO A 15 15.17 0.48 -39.89
CA PRO A 15 14.66 0.00 -38.61
C PRO A 15 13.16 0.20 -38.44
N GLY A 16 12.61 1.30 -38.95
CA GLY A 16 11.16 1.57 -38.93
C GLY A 16 10.38 0.58 -39.78
N LEU A 17 10.89 0.26 -40.98
CA LEU A 17 10.31 -0.77 -41.84
C LEU A 17 10.37 -2.15 -41.17
N ALA A 18 11.49 -2.49 -40.53
CA ALA A 18 11.62 -3.74 -39.78
C ALA A 18 10.60 -3.84 -38.64
N ALA A 19 10.34 -2.73 -37.93
CA ALA A 19 9.31 -2.68 -36.89
C ALA A 19 7.90 -2.87 -37.45
N VAL A 20 7.58 -2.28 -38.60
CA VAL A 20 6.29 -2.48 -39.28
C VAL A 20 6.12 -3.93 -39.71
N VAL A 21 7.17 -4.54 -40.27
CA VAL A 21 7.14 -5.97 -40.63
C VAL A 21 6.90 -6.84 -39.40
N LEU A 22 7.63 -6.60 -38.31
CA LEU A 22 7.43 -7.32 -37.05
C LEU A 22 6.01 -7.14 -36.51
N PHE A 23 5.47 -5.93 -36.56
CA PHE A 23 4.11 -5.64 -36.15
C PHE A 23 3.09 -6.46 -36.96
N VAL A 24 3.24 -6.50 -38.29
CA VAL A 24 2.35 -7.29 -39.15
C VAL A 24 2.45 -8.78 -38.83
N VAL A 25 3.66 -9.31 -38.59
CA VAL A 25 3.86 -10.71 -38.19
C VAL A 25 3.16 -11.00 -36.86
N MET A 26 3.34 -10.15 -35.85
CA MET A 26 2.68 -10.31 -34.56
C MET A 26 1.16 -10.20 -34.67
N ALA A 27 0.65 -9.22 -35.43
CA ALA A 27 -0.78 -9.05 -35.67
C ALA A 27 -1.37 -10.28 -36.38
N ALA A 28 -0.71 -10.80 -37.41
CA ALA A 28 -1.12 -12.02 -38.11
C ALA A 28 -1.13 -13.22 -37.17
N ALA A 29 -0.10 -13.40 -36.34
CA ALA A 29 -0.02 -14.48 -35.36
C ALA A 29 -1.16 -14.41 -34.34
N ILE A 30 -1.46 -13.21 -33.82
CA ILE A 30 -2.54 -13.00 -32.85
C ILE A 30 -3.92 -13.24 -33.49
N LEU A 31 -4.15 -12.71 -34.69
CA LEU A 31 -5.44 -12.86 -35.40
C LEU A 31 -5.69 -14.31 -35.85
N GLN A 32 -4.64 -15.07 -36.14
CA GLN A 32 -4.73 -16.49 -36.48
C GLN A 32 -4.65 -17.40 -35.25
N ALA A 33 -4.36 -16.87 -34.07
CA ALA A 33 -4.36 -17.65 -32.84
C ALA A 33 -5.79 -18.08 -32.52
N SER A 34 -6.05 -19.38 -32.63
CA SER A 34 -7.26 -19.98 -32.08
C SER A 34 -6.95 -20.47 -30.68
N PHE A 35 -7.66 -19.94 -29.70
CA PHE A 35 -7.74 -20.56 -28.38
C PHE A 35 -8.86 -21.61 -28.43
N GLY A 36 -8.62 -22.78 -27.86
CA GLY A 36 -9.66 -23.80 -27.70
C GLY A 36 -10.71 -23.38 -26.67
N ASP A 37 -11.61 -24.30 -26.31
CA ASP A 37 -12.56 -24.06 -25.23
C ASP A 37 -11.81 -23.69 -23.93
N PRO A 38 -12.29 -22.69 -23.16
CA PRO A 38 -11.66 -22.28 -21.93
C PRO A 38 -11.54 -23.48 -20.98
N GLN A 39 -10.31 -23.91 -20.75
CA GLN A 39 -9.98 -24.95 -19.79
C GLN A 39 -10.00 -24.33 -18.39
N GLY A 40 -11.21 -24.15 -17.85
CA GLY A 40 -11.40 -23.82 -16.44
C GLY A 40 -11.18 -25.04 -15.55
N PHE A 41 -11.08 -24.81 -14.25
CA PHE A 41 -11.18 -25.90 -13.29
C PHE A 41 -12.63 -26.42 -13.23
N GLY A 42 -12.81 -27.71 -12.97
CA GLY A 42 -14.15 -28.31 -12.84
C GLY A 42 -15.00 -27.60 -11.76
N PRO A 43 -16.33 -27.73 -11.81
CA PRO A 43 -17.26 -26.98 -10.94
C PRO A 43 -17.00 -27.19 -9.45
N ASP A 44 -16.46 -28.35 -9.07
CA ASP A 44 -16.18 -28.74 -7.69
C ASP A 44 -14.68 -28.86 -7.38
N ALA A 45 -13.82 -28.26 -8.21
CA ALA A 45 -12.39 -28.34 -8.00
C ALA A 45 -11.98 -27.55 -6.74
N PRO A 46 -11.33 -28.18 -5.74
CA PRO A 46 -10.94 -27.52 -4.50
C PRO A 46 -9.67 -26.67 -4.73
N ILE A 47 -9.83 -25.53 -5.42
CA ILE A 47 -8.74 -24.62 -5.80
C ILE A 47 -8.00 -24.13 -4.55
N THR A 48 -8.73 -23.62 -3.56
CA THR A 48 -8.14 -23.10 -2.32
C THR A 48 -7.34 -24.16 -1.57
N ALA A 49 -7.84 -25.39 -1.47
CA ALA A 49 -7.12 -26.48 -0.81
C ALA A 49 -5.87 -26.87 -1.61
N SER A 50 -5.97 -26.97 -2.95
CA SER A 50 -4.84 -27.30 -3.82
C SER A 50 -3.73 -26.24 -3.74
N ILE A 51 -4.10 -24.95 -3.66
CA ILE A 51 -3.13 -23.87 -3.39
C ILE A 51 -2.47 -24.06 -2.02
N GLY A 52 -3.25 -24.35 -0.97
CA GLY A 52 -2.70 -24.61 0.36
C GLY A 52 -1.73 -25.79 0.38
N TYR A 53 -2.05 -26.88 -0.32
CA TYR A 53 -1.14 -28.03 -0.46
C TYR A 53 0.13 -27.66 -1.23
N ALA A 54 0.03 -26.91 -2.33
CA ALA A 54 1.18 -26.42 -3.08
C ALA A 54 2.09 -25.51 -2.24
N MET A 55 1.52 -24.63 -1.39
CA MET A 55 2.29 -23.75 -0.48
C MET A 55 3.20 -24.53 0.48
N PHE A 56 2.78 -25.70 0.92
CA PHE A 56 3.55 -26.55 1.83
C PHE A 56 4.24 -27.73 1.14
N ASN A 57 4.26 -27.75 -0.20
CA ASN A 57 4.85 -28.83 -1.01
C ASN A 57 4.25 -30.22 -0.67
N LEU A 58 2.92 -30.27 -0.52
CA LEU A 58 2.15 -31.46 -0.21
C LEU A 58 1.47 -32.02 -1.47
N ASP A 59 1.64 -33.32 -1.73
CA ASP A 59 1.07 -34.01 -2.89
C ASP A 59 -0.37 -34.49 -2.62
N MET A 60 -1.26 -33.56 -2.29
CA MET A 60 -2.67 -33.82 -1.95
C MET A 60 -3.66 -32.93 -2.73
N GLY A 61 -3.16 -32.10 -3.64
CA GLY A 61 -3.96 -31.21 -4.48
C GLY A 61 -4.72 -31.97 -5.56
N ALA A 62 -6.00 -31.66 -5.74
CA ALA A 62 -6.78 -32.14 -6.88
C ALA A 62 -6.38 -31.45 -8.20
N ILE A 63 -5.73 -30.28 -8.09
CA ILE A 63 -5.19 -29.50 -9.20
C ILE A 63 -3.66 -29.56 -9.14
N PRO A 64 -2.97 -29.95 -10.23
CA PRO A 64 -1.51 -29.91 -10.30
C PRO A 64 -0.98 -28.48 -10.12
N GLY A 65 0.05 -28.33 -9.30
CA GLY A 65 0.71 -27.05 -9.05
C GLY A 65 2.16 -27.22 -8.66
N GLU A 66 2.95 -26.17 -8.83
CA GLU A 66 4.35 -26.15 -8.38
C GLU A 66 4.43 -25.97 -6.86
N GLY A 67 5.40 -26.62 -6.22
CA GLY A 67 5.65 -26.47 -4.79
C GLY A 67 6.22 -25.10 -4.46
N MET A 68 5.59 -24.38 -3.53
CA MET A 68 5.93 -22.99 -3.16
C MET A 68 6.53 -22.87 -1.75
N LEU A 69 6.97 -23.97 -1.14
CA LEU A 69 7.46 -23.99 0.24
C LEU A 69 8.60 -22.99 0.48
N VAL A 70 9.56 -22.91 -0.45
CA VAL A 70 10.68 -21.96 -0.34
C VAL A 70 10.18 -20.52 -0.39
N ALA A 71 9.24 -20.21 -1.29
CA ALA A 71 8.67 -18.87 -1.38
C ALA A 71 7.85 -18.51 -0.13
N PHE A 72 7.10 -19.47 0.42
CA PHE A 72 6.35 -19.31 1.66
C PHE A 72 7.27 -18.93 2.83
N GLU A 73 8.39 -19.65 2.99
CA GLU A 73 9.37 -19.38 4.06
C GLU A 73 10.08 -18.03 3.87
N ILE A 74 10.42 -17.67 2.63
CA ILE A 74 11.00 -16.35 2.34
C ILE A 74 10.05 -15.23 2.75
N ILE A 75 8.75 -15.38 2.46
CA ILE A 75 7.73 -14.39 2.86
C ILE A 75 7.69 -14.26 4.38
N ASP A 76 7.71 -15.37 5.13
CA ASP A 76 7.73 -15.35 6.60
C ASP A 76 8.91 -14.53 7.15
N ILE A 77 10.13 -14.86 6.70
CA ILE A 77 11.35 -14.14 7.11
C ILE A 77 11.29 -12.66 6.74
N VAL A 78 10.80 -12.33 5.54
CA VAL A 78 10.64 -10.94 5.09
C VAL A 78 9.62 -10.20 5.95
N LEU A 79 8.50 -10.83 6.30
CA LEU A 79 7.48 -10.23 7.16
C LEU A 79 8.02 -9.97 8.57
N VAL A 80 8.80 -10.91 9.13
CA VAL A 80 9.45 -10.72 10.43
C VAL A 80 10.46 -9.57 10.38
N ALA A 81 11.32 -9.52 9.35
CA ALA A 81 12.28 -8.43 9.18
C ALA A 81 11.60 -7.07 8.99
N ALA A 82 10.53 -7.03 8.20
CA ALA A 82 9.74 -5.83 7.97
C ALA A 82 9.07 -5.35 9.27
N LEU A 83 8.54 -6.26 10.08
CA LEU A 83 7.97 -5.94 11.39
C LEU A 83 9.02 -5.34 12.32
N VAL A 84 10.19 -5.97 12.42
CA VAL A 84 11.30 -5.45 13.25
C VAL A 84 11.75 -4.07 12.77
N ALA A 85 11.91 -3.89 11.45
CA ALA A 85 12.28 -2.60 10.87
C ALA A 85 11.22 -1.53 11.13
N ALA A 86 9.94 -1.85 10.98
CA ALA A 86 8.83 -0.94 11.25
C ALA A 86 8.82 -0.51 12.72
N VAL A 87 9.02 -1.45 13.66
CA VAL A 87 9.08 -1.15 15.10
C VAL A 87 10.31 -0.31 15.45
N MET A 88 11.48 -0.64 14.92
CA MET A 88 12.70 0.14 15.12
C MET A 88 12.54 1.57 14.60
N LEU A 89 11.93 1.74 13.43
CA LEU A 89 11.70 3.06 12.82
C LEU A 89 10.61 3.86 13.56
N ALA A 90 9.60 3.19 14.10
CA ALA A 90 8.54 3.82 14.88
C ALA A 90 9.03 4.31 16.26
N ARG A 91 10.02 3.62 16.86
CA ARG A 91 10.63 4.05 18.12
C ARG A 91 11.47 5.30 17.89
N ARG A 92 11.01 6.44 18.42
CA ARG A 92 11.82 7.67 18.51
C ARG A 92 12.60 7.66 19.82
N GLU A 93 13.88 7.96 19.73
CA GLU A 93 14.74 8.19 20.89
C GLU A 93 14.78 9.69 21.15
N HIS A 94 14.41 10.12 22.36
CA HIS A 94 14.59 11.50 22.82
C HIS A 94 15.56 11.49 23.99
N GLU A 95 16.68 12.21 23.85
CA GLU A 95 17.70 12.38 24.90
C GLU A 95 18.20 11.05 25.51
N GLY A 96 18.42 10.02 24.68
CA GLY A 96 18.94 8.73 25.14
C GLY A 96 17.93 7.88 25.92
N SER A 97 16.67 8.31 26.01
CA SER A 97 15.57 7.50 26.52
C SER A 97 14.66 7.05 25.37
N VAL A 98 14.30 5.78 25.38
CA VAL A 98 13.31 5.22 24.45
C VAL A 98 11.95 5.71 24.92
N VAL A 99 11.43 6.78 24.30
CA VAL A 99 10.09 7.27 24.60
C VAL A 99 9.10 6.45 23.77
N ALA A 100 8.49 5.44 24.40
CA ALA A 100 7.29 4.83 23.84
C ALA A 100 6.16 5.88 23.92
N LEU A 101 5.94 6.60 22.83
CA LEU A 101 4.69 7.34 22.64
C LEU A 101 3.58 6.29 22.53
N LEU A 102 3.02 5.88 23.67
CA LEU A 102 1.65 5.40 23.64
C LEU A 102 0.86 6.50 22.94
N ALA A 103 0.29 6.20 21.78
CA ALA A 103 -0.68 7.09 21.17
C ALA A 103 -1.81 7.26 22.20
N ASP A 104 -1.79 8.38 22.93
CA ASP A 104 -2.74 8.72 23.98
C ASP A 104 -4.14 9.00 23.41
N GLY A 105 -4.32 8.88 22.09
CA GLY A 105 -5.55 9.14 21.38
C GLY A 105 -5.94 10.61 21.35
N GLY A 106 -4.98 11.54 21.53
CA GLY A 106 -5.25 12.98 21.55
C GLY A 106 -5.92 13.47 22.84
N ARG A 107 -5.84 12.69 23.92
CA ARG A 107 -6.44 13.04 25.21
C ARG A 107 -5.77 14.25 25.85
N GLU A 108 -4.44 14.37 25.74
CA GLU A 108 -3.73 15.54 26.27
C GLU A 108 -4.09 16.84 25.54
N VAL A 109 -4.35 16.76 24.23
CA VAL A 109 -4.81 17.92 23.43
C VAL A 109 -6.24 18.30 23.82
N ARG A 110 -7.13 17.31 24.01
CA ARG A 110 -8.51 17.56 24.45
C ARG A 110 -8.57 18.19 25.85
N ASP A 111 -7.72 17.75 26.79
CA ASP A 111 -7.69 18.33 28.14
C ASP A 111 -7.26 19.80 28.10
N LYS A 112 -6.19 20.13 27.36
CA LYS A 112 -5.73 21.52 27.21
C LYS A 112 -6.75 22.45 26.55
N LEU A 113 -7.54 21.95 25.60
CA LEU A 113 -8.65 22.71 25.00
C LEU A 113 -9.84 22.88 25.96
N THR A 114 -10.14 21.85 26.77
CA THR A 114 -11.28 21.87 27.71
C THR A 114 -11.00 22.77 28.93
N ASP A 115 -9.75 22.79 29.39
CA ASP A 115 -9.31 23.66 30.48
C ASP A 115 -9.29 25.14 30.05
N GLY A 116 -8.86 25.43 28.81
CA GLY A 116 -8.90 26.78 28.24
C GLY A 116 -10.32 27.36 28.12
N GLU A 117 -11.30 26.54 27.73
CA GLU A 117 -12.72 26.96 27.67
C GLU A 117 -13.33 27.21 29.06
N SER A 118 -12.77 26.58 30.11
CA SER A 118 -13.26 26.69 31.49
C SER A 118 -12.75 27.95 32.21
N GLU A 119 -11.56 28.44 31.82
CA GLU A 119 -11.00 29.71 32.31
C GLU A 119 -11.67 30.92 31.63
N GLU A 120 -11.97 30.83 30.33
CA GLU A 120 -12.57 31.92 29.58
C GLU A 120 -14.04 32.18 30.00
N ARG A 121 -14.79 31.15 30.40
CA ARG A 121 -16.13 31.29 31.00
C ARG A 121 -16.13 31.81 32.44
N ARG A 122 -15.00 31.71 33.16
CA ARG A 122 -14.88 32.21 34.54
C ARG A 122 -14.50 33.70 34.59
N SER A 123 -13.92 34.24 33.52
CA SER A 123 -13.60 35.66 33.38
C SER A 123 -14.77 36.53 32.88
N SER A 124 -15.88 35.94 32.40
CA SER A 124 -17.01 36.71 31.84
C SER A 124 -18.17 36.97 32.81
N ASP A 125 -18.18 36.40 34.02
CA ASP A 125 -19.19 36.69 35.05
C ASP A 125 -18.61 37.59 36.16
N GLY A 126 -18.11 38.76 35.75
CA GLY A 126 -17.70 39.83 36.64
C GLY A 126 -18.92 40.56 37.23
N ARG A 127 -19.54 39.99 38.27
CA ARG A 127 -20.46 40.75 39.12
C ARG A 127 -19.69 41.37 40.30
N PRO A 128 -19.76 42.70 40.51
CA PRO A 128 -19.09 43.32 41.64
C PRO A 128 -19.78 42.88 42.94
N GLN A 129 -19.06 42.15 43.78
CA GLN A 129 -19.51 41.84 45.14
C GLN A 129 -19.33 43.10 45.98
N ALA A 130 -20.46 43.75 46.29
CA ALA A 130 -20.51 44.96 47.08
C ALA A 130 -19.98 44.70 48.50
N ASP A 131 -19.07 45.59 48.89
CA ASP A 131 -18.58 45.81 50.24
C ASP A 131 -19.74 45.94 51.26
N GLN A 132 -19.74 45.09 52.28
CA GLN A 132 -20.48 45.30 53.52
C GLN A 132 -19.56 44.93 54.68
N GLY A 133 -18.87 45.95 55.20
CA GLY A 133 -18.27 45.93 56.53
C GLY A 133 -19.32 45.97 57.64
N GLY A 134 -18.91 45.57 58.85
CA GLY A 134 -19.69 45.79 60.06
C GLY A 134 -19.26 44.90 61.23
N ASP A 135 -18.51 45.51 62.14
CA ASP A 135 -18.16 45.03 63.49
C ASP A 135 -19.31 44.30 64.22
N ARG A 136 -18.99 43.17 64.86
CA ARG A 136 -18.94 42.98 66.34
C ARG A 136 -18.67 41.53 66.70
#